data_AF-A0A954K7P9-F1
#
_entry.id   AF-A0A954K7P9-F1
#
_cell.length_a   1.000
_cell.length_b   1.000
_cell.length_c   1.000
_cell.angle_alpha   90.00
_cell.angle_beta   90.00
_cell.angle_gamma   90.00
#
_symmetry.space_group_name_H-M   'P 1'
#
loop_
_entity.id
_entity.type
_entity.pdbx_description
1 polymer ?
#
loop_
_entity_poly.entity_id
_entity_poly.type
_entity_poly.pdbx_seq_one_letter_code
_entity_poly.pdbx_strand_id
1 'polypeptide(L)'
;MLPRHVDFVSALLPGILTFVDDQNCETYLGIGGGILTKTGSEVRVSTIYAVQGEDLGTLRQKVADQFEAQHERERLVRSAIAKLEADILRHFVKQGVGTDG
;
A
#
# COMPACT_ATOMS: atom_id res chain seq x y z
N MET A 1 21.55 5.88 11.48
CA MET A 1 22.56 5.16 10.67
C MET A 1 23.92 5.75 11.00
N LEU A 2 24.87 4.94 11.48
CA LEU A 2 26.21 5.43 11.89
C LEU A 2 27.06 5.85 10.66
N PRO A 3 27.97 6.83 10.81
CA PRO A 3 28.91 7.19 9.76
C PRO A 3 29.80 5.99 9.42
N ARG A 4 29.98 5.68 8.12
CA ARG A 4 30.77 4.57 7.52
C ARG A 4 30.08 3.23 7.24
N HIS A 5 28.75 3.14 7.24
CA HIS A 5 28.13 1.89 6.76
C HIS A 5 28.45 1.68 5.26
N VAL A 6 28.78 0.45 4.84
CA VAL A 6 28.99 0.10 3.42
C VAL A 6 27.70 0.39 2.64
N ASP A 7 27.82 0.77 1.36
CA ASP A 7 26.67 0.94 0.49
C ASP A 7 25.83 -0.35 0.50
N PHE A 8 24.54 -0.22 0.82
CA PHE A 8 23.71 -1.38 1.06
C PHE A 8 22.28 -1.15 0.57
N VAL A 9 21.65 -2.26 0.20
CA VAL A 9 20.25 -2.33 -0.20
C VAL A 9 19.54 -3.25 0.78
N SER A 10 18.38 -2.84 1.29
CA SER A 10 17.55 -3.65 2.17
C SER A 10 16.09 -3.54 1.80
N ALA A 11 15.39 -4.67 1.85
CA ALA A 11 13.94 -4.65 1.83
C ALA A 11 13.42 -4.10 3.18
N LEU A 12 12.39 -3.28 3.10
CA LEU A 12 11.64 -2.78 4.25
C LEU A 12 10.31 -3.50 4.31
N LEU A 13 9.96 -4.00 5.49
CA LEU A 13 8.62 -4.45 5.80
C LEU A 13 7.71 -3.25 6.06
N PRO A 14 6.38 -3.42 5.94
CA PRO A 14 5.44 -2.41 6.40
C PRO A 14 5.69 -2.01 7.85
N GLY A 15 5.65 -0.72 8.14
CA GLY A 15 5.99 -0.21 9.47
C GLY A 15 6.08 1.32 9.53
N ILE A 16 6.69 1.80 10.62
CA ILE A 16 6.92 3.22 10.86
C ILE A 16 8.39 3.51 10.59
N LEU A 17 8.64 4.46 9.70
CA LEU A 17 9.93 5.03 9.40
C LEU A 17 10.04 6.41 10.05
N THR A 18 11.03 6.59 10.91
CA THR A 18 11.29 7.85 11.59
C THR A 18 12.61 8.43 11.11
N PHE A 19 12.64 9.73 10.83
CA PHE A 19 13.87 10.44 10.50
C PHE A 19 13.88 11.84 11.11
N VAL A 20 15.07 12.41 11.22
CA VAL A 20 15.30 13.77 11.70
C VAL A 20 15.76 14.61 10.51
N ASP A 21 15.14 15.77 10.33
CA ASP A 21 15.50 16.71 9.26
C ASP A 21 16.67 17.63 9.67
N ASP A 22 17.01 18.58 8.80
CA ASP A 22 18.08 19.55 9.02
C ASP A 22 17.79 20.56 10.15
N GLN A 23 16.52 20.70 10.55
CA GLN A 23 16.04 21.55 11.64
C GLN A 23 15.96 20.79 12.97
N ASN A 24 16.41 19.54 12.98
CA ASN A 24 16.35 18.65 14.14
C ASN A 24 14.91 18.31 14.56
N CYS A 25 13.96 18.37 13.61
CA CYS A 25 12.58 17.97 13.81
C CYS A 25 12.41 16.50 13.47
N GLU A 26 11.80 15.74 14.37
CA GLU A 26 11.51 14.33 14.17
C GLU A 26 10.21 14.18 13.37
N THR A 27 10.29 13.43 12.26
CA THR A 27 9.15 13.17 11.36
C THR A 27 8.85 11.68 11.31
N TYR A 28 7.56 11.35 11.27
CA TYR A 28 7.07 9.96 11.24
C TYR A 28 6.38 9.65 9.90
N LEU A 29 6.82 8.59 9.24
CA LEU A 29 6.21 8.05 8.04
C LEU A 29 5.69 6.64 8.27
N GLY A 30 4.42 6.39 7.96
CA GLY A 30 3.89 5.05 7.77
C GLY A 30 4.22 4.59 6.36
N ILE A 31 4.93 3.47 6.23
CA ILE A 31 5.32 2.90 4.94
C ILE A 31 4.68 1.53 4.73
N GLY A 32 4.26 1.25 3.49
CA GLY A 32 3.74 -0.07 3.08
C GLY A 32 4.83 -1.11 2.78
N GLY A 33 6.04 -0.92 3.27
CA GLY A 33 7.25 -1.64 2.86
C GLY A 33 7.92 -0.99 1.65
N GLY A 34 9.02 -1.57 1.17
CA GLY A 34 9.76 -0.99 0.05
C GLY A 34 11.23 -1.41 0.00
N ILE A 35 12.04 -0.61 -0.69
CA ILE A 35 13.49 -0.80 -0.78
C ILE A 35 14.19 0.42 -0.22
N LEU A 36 15.10 0.21 0.72
CA LEU A 36 16.05 1.20 1.18
C LEU A 36 17.37 0.99 0.45
N THR A 37 17.94 2.08 -0.06
CA THR A 37 19.30 2.11 -0.59
C THR A 37 20.10 3.16 0.16
N LYS A 38 21.31 2.81 0.56
CA LYS A 38 22.27 3.75 1.15
C LYS A 38 23.50 3.78 0.26
N THR A 39 23.88 4.97 -0.20
CA THR A 39 25.05 5.19 -1.06
C THR A 39 25.81 6.40 -0.53
N GLY A 40 27.05 6.22 -0.06
CA GLY A 40 27.82 7.30 0.55
C GLY A 40 27.14 7.89 1.78
N SER A 41 26.71 9.15 1.71
CA SER A 41 25.92 9.84 2.75
C SER A 41 24.42 9.91 2.43
N GLU A 42 24.01 9.42 1.26
CA GLU A 42 22.64 9.48 0.79
C GLU A 42 21.88 8.22 1.20
N VAL A 43 20.69 8.39 1.75
CA VAL A 43 19.76 7.29 2.03
C VAL A 43 18.47 7.57 1.26
N ARG A 44 18.06 6.63 0.41
CA ARG A 44 16.80 6.71 -0.34
C ARG A 44 15.90 5.55 0.05
N VAL A 45 14.61 5.84 0.15
CA VAL A 45 13.57 4.84 0.36
C VAL A 45 12.58 4.92 -0.79
N SER A 46 12.39 3.82 -1.50
CA SER A 46 11.39 3.66 -2.54
C SER A 46 10.25 2.81 -2.01
N THR A 47 9.04 3.37 -1.96
CA THR A 47 7.84 2.70 -1.48
C THR A 47 6.65 3.04 -2.36
N ILE A 48 5.69 2.11 -2.46
CA ILE A 48 4.45 2.29 -3.23
C ILE A 48 3.47 3.17 -2.45
N TYR A 49 3.50 3.10 -1.11
CA TYR A 49 2.59 3.83 -0.24
C TYR A 49 3.36 4.38 0.97
N ALA A 50 3.30 5.70 1.14
CA ALA A 50 3.82 6.41 2.31
C ALA A 50 2.81 7.44 2.81
N VAL A 51 2.73 7.60 4.13
CA VAL A 51 1.86 8.57 4.80
C VAL A 51 2.67 9.30 5.86
N GLN A 52 2.69 10.63 5.83
CA GLN A 52 3.42 11.43 6.81
C GLN A 52 2.50 11.90 7.94
N GLY A 53 2.95 11.74 9.18
CA GLY A 53 2.35 12.31 10.39
C GLY A 53 3.38 13.14 11.15
N GLU A 54 2.90 14.18 11.83
CA GLU A 54 3.72 15.03 12.71
C GLU A 54 4.00 14.31 14.04
N ASP A 55 3.11 13.40 14.42
CA ASP A 55 3.21 12.54 15.59
C ASP A 55 2.58 11.16 15.30
N LEU A 56 2.76 10.21 16.20
CA LEU A 56 2.24 8.85 16.04
C LEU A 56 0.71 8.77 16.04
N GLY A 57 0.03 9.67 16.74
CA GLY A 57 -1.43 9.76 16.77
C GLY A 57 -2.00 10.24 15.44
N THR A 58 -1.46 11.33 14.91
CA THR A 58 -1.85 11.84 13.57
C THR A 58 -1.45 10.87 12.47
N LEU A 59 -0.31 10.19 12.59
CA LEU A 59 0.08 9.14 11.65
C LEU A 59 -0.90 7.97 11.66
N ARG A 60 -1.28 7.47 12.85
CA ARG A 60 -2.24 6.36 12.98
C ARG A 60 -3.58 6.70 12.31
N GLN A 61 -4.08 7.93 12.51
CA GLN A 61 -5.33 8.36 11.91
C GLN A 61 -5.23 8.40 10.38
N LYS A 62 -4.19 9.05 9.84
CA LYS A 62 -3.99 9.14 8.39
C LYS A 62 -3.80 7.78 7.74
N VAL A 63 -3.08 6.85 8.39
CA VAL A 63 -2.93 5.48 7.91
C VAL A 63 -4.27 4.76 7.87
N ALA A 64 -5.10 4.90 8.91
CA ALA A 64 -6.44 4.31 8.92
C ALA A 64 -7.32 4.86 7.79
N ASP A 65 -7.35 6.19 7.62
CA ASP A 65 -8.14 6.84 6.57
C ASP A 65 -7.71 6.39 5.16
N GLN A 66 -6.40 6.22 4.95
CA GLN A 66 -5.86 5.77 3.67
C GLN A 66 -6.08 4.27 3.43
N PHE A 67 -6.13 3.46 4.48
CA PHE A 67 -6.51 2.04 4.41
C PHE A 67 -7.97 1.89 4.02
N GLU A 68 -8.87 2.66 4.64
CA GLU A 68 -10.30 2.71 4.30
C GLU A 68 -10.52 3.12 2.84
N ALA A 69 -9.81 4.16 2.37
CA ALA A 69 -9.92 4.63 0.99
C ALA A 69 -9.47 3.58 -0.05
N GLN A 70 -8.44 2.79 0.26
CA GLN A 70 -8.00 1.69 -0.63
C GLN A 70 -8.93 0.48 -0.55
N HIS A 71 -9.45 0.17 0.64
CA HIS A 71 -10.37 -0.95 0.84
C HIS A 71 -11.66 -0.75 0.03
N GLU A 72 -12.22 0.46 0.02
CA GLU A 72 -13.44 0.75 -0.74
C GLU A 72 -13.23 0.58 -2.25
N ARG A 73 -12.10 1.03 -2.79
CA ARG A 73 -11.79 0.86 -4.22
C ARG A 73 -11.62 -0.62 -4.59
N GLU A 74 -10.92 -1.40 -3.77
CA GLU A 74 -10.82 -2.86 -3.99
C GLU A 74 -12.19 -3.55 -3.90
N ARG A 75 -13.03 -3.16 -2.93
CA ARG A 75 -14.38 -3.70 -2.74
C ARG A 75 -15.25 -3.46 -3.97
N LEU A 76 -15.19 -2.26 -4.54
CA LEU A 76 -15.95 -1.90 -5.75
C LEU A 76 -15.50 -2.72 -6.97
N VAL A 77 -14.18 -2.86 -7.18
CA VAL A 77 -13.65 -3.65 -8.31
C VAL A 77 -14.03 -5.13 -8.18
N ARG A 78 -13.85 -5.72 -6.98
CA ARG A 78 -14.23 -7.13 -6.74
C ARG A 78 -15.74 -7.33 -6.91
N SER A 79 -16.57 -6.39 -6.45
CA SER A 79 -18.02 -6.45 -6.64
C SER A 79 -18.43 -6.36 -8.11
N ALA A 80 -17.75 -5.53 -8.90
CA ALA A 80 -18.01 -5.41 -10.34
C ALA A 80 -17.65 -6.70 -11.09
N ILE A 81 -16.50 -7.31 -10.76
CA ILE A 81 -16.07 -8.59 -11.34
C ILE A 81 -17.06 -9.71 -10.98
N ALA A 82 -17.42 -9.85 -9.70
CA ALA A 82 -18.37 -10.88 -9.25
C ALA A 82 -19.74 -10.73 -9.93
N LYS A 83 -20.18 -9.49 -10.19
CA LYS A 83 -21.42 -9.23 -10.93
C LYS A 83 -21.31 -9.67 -12.39
N LEU A 84 -20.19 -9.36 -13.06
CA LEU A 84 -19.93 -9.81 -14.43
C LEU A 84 -19.91 -11.34 -14.53
N GLU A 85 -19.21 -12.02 -13.62
CA GLU A 85 -19.16 -13.49 -13.56
C GLU A 85 -20.55 -14.09 -13.39
N ALA A 86 -21.36 -13.53 -12.48
CA ALA A 86 -22.73 -13.98 -12.26
C ALA A 86 -23.63 -13.75 -13.49
N ASP A 87 -23.48 -12.64 -14.20
CA ASP A 87 -24.22 -12.36 -15.44
C ASP A 87 -23.84 -13.31 -16.57
N ILE A 88 -22.56 -13.65 -16.69
CA ILE A 88 -22.05 -14.64 -17.64
C ILE A 88 -22.66 -16.02 -17.37
N LEU A 89 -22.61 -16.50 -16.11
CA LEU A 89 -23.20 -17.78 -15.72
C LEU A 89 -24.71 -17.82 -15.99
N ARG A 90 -25.44 -16.73 -15.67
CA ARG A 90 -26.88 -16.62 -15.95
C ARG A 90 -27.20 -16.71 -17.43
N HIS A 91 -26.39 -16.12 -18.32
CA HIS A 91 -26.60 -16.23 -19.75
C HIS A 91 -26.34 -17.65 -20.27
N PHE A 92 -25.29 -18.33 -19.79
CA PHE A 92 -25.03 -19.71 -20.19
C PHE A 92 -26.12 -20.68 -19.75
N VAL A 93 -26.64 -20.54 -18.52
CA VAL A 93 -27.78 -21.36 -18.05
C VAL A 93 -29.04 -21.10 -18.86
N LYS A 94 -29.29 -19.86 -19.29
CA LYS A 94 -30.43 -19.52 -20.16
C LYS A 94 -30.27 -20.03 -21.60
N GLN A 95 -29.04 -20.20 -22.09
CA GLN A 95 -28.76 -20.70 -23.44
C GLN A 95 -28.65 -22.24 -23.51
N GLY A 96 -28.49 -22.93 -22.38
CA GLY A 96 -28.46 -24.38 -22.28
C GLY A 96 -29.81 -25.08 -22.02
N VAL A 97 -30.91 -24.33 -21.90
CA VAL A 97 -32.28 -24.88 -21.70
C VAL A 97 -33.13 -24.56 -22.92
N GLY A 98 -32.96 -25.34 -23.98
CA GLY A 98 -33.64 -25.11 -25.25
C GLY A 98 -33.40 -26.16 -26.32
N THR A 99 -33.31 -27.45 -25.97
CA THR A 99 -33.52 -28.57 -26.90
C THR A 99 -33.70 -29.83 -26.07
N ASP A 100 -34.95 -30.18 -25.79
CA ASP A 100 -35.46 -31.55 -25.76
C ASP A 100 -36.98 -31.47 -25.54
N GLY A 101 -37.72 -31.81 -26.60
CA GLY A 101 -39.18 -31.73 -26.71
C GLY A 101 -39.59 -31.82 -28.18
#